data_AF-A0A097F8E8-F1
#
_entry.id   AF-A0A097F8E8-F1
#
_cell.length_a   1.000
_cell.length_b   1.000
_cell.length_c   1.000
_cell.angle_alpha   90.00
_cell.angle_beta   90.00
_cell.angle_gamma   90.00
#
_symmetry.space_group_name_H-M   'P 1'
#
loop_
_entity.id
_entity.type
_entity.pdbx_description
1 polymer ?
#
loop_
_entity_poly.entity_id
_entity_poly.type
_entity_poly.pdbx_seq_one_letter_code
_entity_poly.pdbx_strand_id
1 'polypeptide(L)'
;SGIITIMFNRLGDIGILMGIGYMVSFGDWNTSVFWNHFFNDEFFCMLLLMLAGLTKSAQIPFCSWLPIAMAAPTPVSSLVHSSTLVTAGVYLMIRYFEAFNLGVLGVLIYLGGLTMIVSGFVAIWEYDLSKIIALSTLSQLGLMYLVVSLGLIDLAFFHLVIHAFFSAM
;
A
#
# COMPACT_ATOMS: atom_id res chain seq x y z
N SER A 1 -5.28 7.86 19.25
CA SER A 1 -5.44 7.53 17.83
C SER A 1 -4.26 8.02 16.98
N GLY A 2 -3.90 9.32 17.02
CA GLY A 2 -2.86 9.89 16.13
C GLY A 2 -1.42 9.37 16.30
N ILE A 3 -1.02 8.92 17.49
CA ILE A 3 0.35 8.39 17.71
C ILE A 3 0.58 7.11 16.88
N ILE A 4 -0.44 6.24 16.79
CA ILE A 4 -0.36 4.97 16.07
C ILE A 4 -0.22 5.21 14.56
N THR A 5 -0.99 6.16 14.02
CA THR A 5 -0.92 6.51 12.59
C THR A 5 0.44 7.11 12.23
N ILE A 6 0.99 7.97 13.08
CA ILE A 6 2.33 8.54 12.88
C ILE A 6 3.40 7.43 12.93
N MET A 7 3.33 6.53 13.91
CA MET A 7 4.31 5.45 14.07
C MET A 7 4.37 4.55 12.83
N PHE A 8 3.22 4.07 12.33
CA PHE A 8 3.19 3.21 11.15
C PHE A 8 3.63 3.93 9.88
N ASN A 9 3.28 5.20 9.71
CA ASN A 9 3.72 5.98 8.56
C ASN A 9 5.23 6.22 8.58
N ARG A 10 5.82 6.46 9.76
CA ARG A 10 7.27 6.61 9.93
C ARG A 10 8.02 5.33 9.64
N LEU A 11 7.48 4.17 10.01
CA LEU A 11 8.06 2.88 9.64
C LEU A 11 8.16 2.72 8.12
N GLY A 12 7.11 3.11 7.40
CA GLY A 12 7.12 3.13 5.94
C GLY A 12 8.16 4.08 5.35
N ASP A 13 8.26 5.30 5.90
CA ASP A 13 9.25 6.29 5.46
C ASP A 13 10.70 5.79 5.64
N ILE A 14 10.98 5.10 6.76
CA ILE A 14 12.28 4.47 6.99
C ILE A 14 12.57 3.41 5.92
N GLY A 15 11.57 2.59 5.57
CA GLY A 15 11.70 1.60 4.49
C GLY A 15 12.05 2.23 3.14
N ILE A 16 11.38 3.34 2.78
CA ILE A 16 11.64 4.07 1.53
C ILE A 16 13.06 4.67 1.54
N LEU A 17 13.44 5.35 2.62
CA LEU A 17 14.76 6.00 2.73
C LEU A 17 15.90 4.97 2.68
N MET A 18 15.74 3.83 3.35
CA MET A 18 16.71 2.73 3.28
C MET A 18 16.75 2.11 1.88
N GLY A 19 15.60 1.96 1.22
CA GLY A 19 15.52 1.47 -0.15
C GLY A 19 16.24 2.39 -1.14
N ILE A 20 16.01 3.69 -1.07
CA ILE A 20 16.73 4.68 -1.90
C ILE A 20 18.23 4.64 -1.59
N GLY A 21 18.60 4.61 -0.31
CA GLY A 21 20.00 4.47 0.13
C GLY A 21 20.69 3.26 -0.51
N TYR A 22 19.97 2.14 -0.60
CA TYR A 22 20.44 0.94 -1.28
C TYR A 22 20.56 1.12 -2.81
N MET A 23 19.58 1.75 -3.45
CA MET A 23 19.67 2.04 -4.90
C MET A 23 20.88 2.90 -5.23
N VAL A 24 21.19 3.90 -4.39
CA VAL A 24 22.36 4.77 -4.58
C VAL A 24 23.67 3.98 -4.63
N SER A 25 23.79 2.88 -3.88
CA SER A 25 25.03 2.08 -3.89
C SER A 25 25.32 1.40 -5.23
N PHE A 26 24.33 1.29 -6.12
CA PHE A 26 24.49 0.78 -7.48
C PHE A 26 24.84 1.88 -8.49
N GLY A 27 24.95 3.14 -8.04
CA GLY A 27 25.42 4.27 -8.83
C GLY A 27 24.32 5.09 -9.49
N ASP A 28 23.08 4.57 -9.58
CA ASP A 28 21.95 5.25 -10.21
C ASP A 28 20.66 5.17 -9.38
N TRP A 29 19.84 6.22 -9.45
CA TRP A 29 18.50 6.26 -8.83
C TRP A 29 17.38 5.94 -9.82
N ASN A 30 17.74 5.72 -11.08
CA ASN A 30 16.76 5.51 -12.13
C ASN A 30 16.14 4.12 -11.99
N THR A 31 14.81 4.08 -11.89
CA THR A 31 14.04 2.83 -11.83
C THR A 31 14.31 1.95 -13.05
N SER A 32 14.55 2.52 -14.23
CA SER A 32 14.88 1.75 -15.44
C SER A 32 16.23 1.03 -15.38
N VAL A 33 17.21 1.59 -14.68
CA VAL A 33 18.54 0.95 -14.48
C VAL A 33 18.41 -0.14 -13.43
N PHE A 34 17.58 0.08 -12.41
CA PHE A 34 17.24 -0.91 -11.40
C PHE A 34 16.66 -2.21 -12.01
N TRP A 35 15.83 -2.11 -13.06
CA TRP A 35 15.18 -3.27 -13.68
C TRP A 35 16.17 -4.24 -14.33
N ASN A 36 17.25 -3.73 -14.92
CA ASN A 36 18.21 -4.55 -15.66
C ASN A 36 19.21 -5.29 -14.75
N HIS A 37 19.44 -4.80 -13.53
CA HIS A 37 20.46 -5.35 -12.62
C HIS A 37 19.91 -6.34 -11.59
N PHE A 38 18.60 -6.35 -11.33
CA PHE A 38 18.03 -6.93 -10.11
C PHE A 38 17.30 -8.27 -10.28
N PHE A 39 17.45 -8.94 -11.42
CA PHE A 39 16.69 -10.17 -11.71
C PHE A 39 16.90 -11.32 -10.72
N ASN A 40 17.91 -11.31 -9.82
CA ASN A 40 18.08 -12.41 -8.86
C ASN A 40 18.62 -12.08 -7.45
N ASP A 41 19.47 -11.07 -7.23
CA ASP A 41 20.32 -11.11 -6.02
C ASP A 41 19.90 -10.22 -4.85
N GLU A 42 18.93 -9.32 -5.02
CA GLU A 42 18.75 -8.21 -4.07
C GLU A 42 17.41 -8.25 -3.34
N PHE A 43 17.16 -9.41 -2.72
CA PHE A 43 15.99 -9.68 -1.87
C PHE A 43 15.80 -8.62 -0.78
N PHE A 44 16.90 -8.05 -0.26
CA PHE A 44 16.84 -7.04 0.78
C PHE A 44 16.17 -5.74 0.33
N CYS A 45 16.49 -5.25 -0.88
CA CYS A 45 15.87 -4.04 -1.42
C CYS A 45 14.38 -4.25 -1.70
N MET A 46 14.03 -5.40 -2.28
CA MET A 46 12.63 -5.80 -2.50
C MET A 46 11.83 -5.83 -1.20
N LEU A 47 12.41 -6.38 -0.13
CA LEU A 47 11.74 -6.47 1.17
C LEU A 47 11.53 -5.09 1.81
N LEU A 48 12.50 -4.17 1.69
CA LEU A 48 12.35 -2.80 2.17
C LEU A 48 11.22 -2.04 1.43
N LEU A 49 11.19 -2.16 0.09
CA LEU A 49 10.13 -1.57 -0.74
C LEU A 49 8.77 -2.19 -0.43
N MET A 50 8.72 -3.52 -0.24
CA MET A 50 7.52 -4.24 0.17
C MET A 50 6.98 -3.71 1.50
N LEU A 51 7.84 -3.58 2.51
CA LEU A 51 7.47 -3.11 3.85
C LEU A 51 6.99 -1.65 3.80
N ALA A 52 7.65 -0.81 3.01
CA ALA A 52 7.21 0.56 2.75
C ALA A 52 5.82 0.64 2.11
N GLY A 53 5.55 -0.19 1.09
CA GLY A 53 4.22 -0.21 0.49
C GLY A 53 3.15 -0.73 1.44
N LEU A 54 3.36 -1.88 2.09
CA LEU A 54 2.40 -2.50 3.01
C LEU A 54 1.97 -1.57 4.15
N THR A 55 2.92 -0.83 4.72
CA THR A 55 2.65 0.13 5.80
C THR A 55 1.81 1.32 5.31
N LYS A 56 2.20 1.92 4.17
CA LYS A 56 1.50 3.08 3.58
C LYS A 56 0.11 2.72 3.07
N SER A 57 -0.08 1.53 2.50
CA SER A 57 -1.38 1.07 2.00
C SER A 57 -2.24 0.37 3.05
N ALA A 58 -1.83 0.37 4.33
CA ALA A 58 -2.54 -0.26 5.45
C ALA A 58 -2.86 -1.76 5.24
N GLN A 59 -2.02 -2.52 4.55
CA GLN A 59 -2.24 -3.96 4.37
C GLN A 59 -1.93 -4.69 5.69
N ILE A 60 -2.51 -5.88 5.92
CA ILE A 60 -2.20 -6.73 7.07
C ILE A 60 -0.68 -7.00 7.05
N PRO A 61 0.04 -6.80 8.17
CA PRO A 61 -0.44 -6.62 9.55
C PRO A 61 -0.73 -5.16 9.99
N PHE A 62 -0.51 -4.17 9.13
CA PHE A 62 -0.60 -2.74 9.43
C PHE A 62 -2.00 -2.14 9.20
N CYS A 63 -3.07 -2.93 9.17
CA CYS A 63 -4.41 -2.45 8.83
C CYS A 63 -5.11 -1.62 9.92
N SER A 64 -4.59 -1.64 11.15
CA SER A 64 -5.27 -1.04 12.31
C SER A 64 -5.33 0.49 12.26
N TRP A 65 -4.39 1.15 11.59
CA TRP A 65 -4.28 2.61 11.68
C TRP A 65 -5.34 3.35 10.88
N LEU A 66 -5.85 2.77 9.79
CA LEU A 66 -6.78 3.42 8.87
C LEU A 66 -8.20 3.58 9.49
N PRO A 67 -8.82 2.55 10.10
CA PRO A 67 -10.11 2.72 10.78
C PRO A 67 -10.03 3.64 12.00
N ILE A 68 -8.90 3.64 12.70
CA ILE A 68 -8.66 4.51 13.86
C ILE A 68 -8.52 5.97 13.43
N ALA A 69 -7.97 6.23 12.23
CA ALA A 69 -7.85 7.58 11.69
C ALA A 69 -9.22 8.19 11.34
N MET A 70 -10.14 7.38 10.81
CA MET A 70 -11.48 7.84 10.41
C MET A 70 -12.49 7.98 11.57
N ALA A 71 -12.14 7.50 12.77
CA ALA A 71 -12.96 7.69 13.97
C ALA A 71 -12.83 9.12 14.58
N ALA A 72 -11.94 9.97 14.08
CA ALA A 72 -11.76 11.35 14.56
C ALA A 72 -12.63 12.36 13.74
N PRO A 73 -13.24 13.39 14.37
CA PRO A 73 -14.29 14.19 13.72
C PRO A 73 -13.76 15.31 12.78
N THR A 74 -14.32 15.31 11.55
CA THR A 74 -14.50 16.40 10.55
C THR A 74 -13.25 17.07 9.91
N PRO A 75 -13.41 17.78 8.76
CA PRO A 75 -13.69 17.21 7.44
C PRO A 75 -12.62 17.56 6.40
N VAL A 76 -11.58 18.34 6.75
CA VAL A 76 -10.66 18.93 5.76
C VAL A 76 -9.27 18.26 5.74
N SER A 77 -8.91 17.48 6.77
CA SER A 77 -7.68 16.66 6.77
C SER A 77 -7.94 15.19 6.44
N SER A 78 -9.17 14.71 6.54
CA SER A 78 -9.55 13.34 6.17
C SER A 78 -9.45 13.10 4.67
N LEU A 79 -9.71 14.10 3.84
CA LEU A 79 -9.71 13.97 2.38
C LEU A 79 -8.30 13.99 1.75
N VAL A 80 -7.42 14.88 2.20
CA VAL A 80 -6.08 15.06 1.60
C VAL A 80 -5.03 14.13 2.21
N HIS A 81 -5.16 13.74 3.47
CA HIS A 81 -4.11 12.95 4.15
C HIS A 81 -4.38 11.44 4.22
N SER A 82 -5.62 10.97 4.04
CA SER A 82 -5.93 9.54 4.07
C SER A 82 -5.95 8.89 2.67
N SER A 83 -6.45 9.59 1.64
CA SER A 83 -6.51 9.03 0.27
C SER A 83 -5.15 9.02 -0.42
N THR A 84 -4.36 10.09 -0.28
CA THR A 84 -3.06 10.24 -0.96
C THR A 84 -2.00 9.29 -0.42
N LEU A 85 -1.93 9.13 0.90
CA LEU A 85 -0.92 8.28 1.53
C LEU A 85 -1.14 6.81 1.15
N VAL A 86 -2.39 6.39 1.12
CA VAL A 86 -2.77 5.01 0.91
C VAL A 86 -2.69 4.62 -0.56
N THR A 87 -3.05 5.52 -1.47
CA THR A 87 -2.82 5.36 -2.92
C THR A 87 -1.34 5.44 -3.30
N ALA A 88 -0.53 6.24 -2.59
CA ALA A 88 0.92 6.29 -2.80
C ALA A 88 1.60 4.94 -2.53
N GLY A 89 1.13 4.17 -1.54
CA GLY A 89 1.62 2.81 -1.28
C GLY A 89 1.38 1.86 -2.46
N VAL A 90 0.16 1.88 -3.03
CA VAL A 90 -0.18 1.09 -4.23
C VAL A 90 0.64 1.56 -5.45
N TYR A 91 0.80 2.88 -5.62
CA TYR A 91 1.56 3.43 -6.73
C TYR A 91 3.05 3.03 -6.69
N LEU A 92 3.66 2.98 -5.50
CA LEU A 92 5.01 2.48 -5.33
C LEU A 92 5.12 1.03 -5.83
N MET A 93 4.16 0.18 -5.47
CA MET A 93 4.12 -1.22 -5.94
C MET A 93 3.97 -1.33 -7.45
N ILE A 94 3.14 -0.48 -8.07
CA ILE A 94 2.97 -0.40 -9.53
C ILE A 94 4.29 -0.03 -10.20
N ARG A 95 5.01 0.98 -9.67
CA ARG A 95 6.27 1.47 -10.24
C ARG A 95 7.43 0.48 -10.15
N TYR A 96 7.50 -0.26 -9.05
CA TYR A 96 8.54 -1.26 -8.82
C TYR A 96 8.06 -2.69 -9.08
N PHE A 97 6.98 -2.88 -9.84
CA PHE A 97 6.47 -4.22 -10.13
C PHE A 97 7.53 -5.13 -10.76
N GLU A 98 8.22 -4.63 -11.79
CA GLU A 98 9.25 -5.39 -12.52
C GLU A 98 10.47 -5.74 -11.66
N ALA A 99 10.65 -5.05 -10.53
CA ALA A 99 11.69 -5.34 -9.56
C ALA A 99 11.37 -6.51 -8.62
N PHE A 100 10.11 -6.96 -8.55
CA PHE A 100 9.70 -8.00 -7.61
C PHE A 100 9.82 -9.41 -8.21
N ASN A 101 10.48 -10.29 -7.47
CA ASN A 101 10.52 -11.72 -7.79
C ASN A 101 9.18 -12.41 -7.48
N LEU A 102 8.94 -13.56 -8.15
CA LEU A 102 7.75 -14.39 -7.97
C LEU A 102 7.43 -14.73 -6.50
N GLY A 103 8.46 -14.95 -5.68
CA GLY A 103 8.29 -15.20 -4.25
C GLY A 103 7.65 -14.01 -3.50
N VAL A 104 8.12 -12.79 -3.77
CA VAL A 104 7.58 -11.56 -3.15
C VAL A 104 6.17 -11.30 -3.64
N LEU A 105 5.92 -11.49 -4.94
CA LEU A 105 4.58 -11.39 -5.52
C LEU A 105 3.61 -12.39 -4.88
N GLY A 106 4.05 -13.63 -4.64
CA GLY A 106 3.24 -14.64 -3.93
C GLY A 106 2.84 -14.21 -2.51
N VAL A 107 3.75 -13.58 -1.77
CA VAL A 107 3.43 -13.02 -0.45
C VAL A 107 2.45 -11.84 -0.56
N LEU A 108 2.61 -10.98 -1.57
CA LEU A 108 1.70 -9.86 -1.81
C LEU A 108 0.28 -10.33 -2.17
N ILE A 109 0.14 -11.39 -2.97
CA ILE A 109 -1.16 -12.03 -3.25
C ILE A 109 -1.82 -12.46 -1.95
N TYR A 110 -1.08 -13.15 -1.08
CA TYR A 110 -1.61 -13.65 0.19
C TYR A 110 -2.04 -12.52 1.12
N LEU A 111 -1.19 -11.51 1.30
CA LEU A 111 -1.50 -10.37 2.16
C LEU A 111 -2.67 -9.53 1.62
N GLY A 112 -2.70 -9.26 0.30
CA GLY A 112 -3.78 -8.51 -0.35
C GLY A 112 -5.12 -9.26 -0.35
N GLY A 113 -5.10 -10.58 -0.51
CA GLY A 113 -6.29 -11.42 -0.40
C GLY A 113 -6.84 -11.46 1.03
N LEU A 114 -5.95 -11.60 2.03
CA LEU A 114 -6.34 -11.59 3.43
C LEU A 114 -6.94 -10.24 3.84
N THR A 115 -6.35 -9.12 3.42
CA THR A 115 -6.86 -7.78 3.77
C THR A 115 -8.24 -7.54 3.20
N MET A 116 -8.46 -7.90 1.93
CA MET A 116 -9.75 -7.80 1.28
C MET A 116 -10.83 -8.58 2.05
N ILE A 117 -10.53 -9.83 2.43
CA ILE A 117 -11.49 -10.69 3.12
C ILE A 117 -11.76 -10.22 4.54
N VAL A 118 -10.70 -9.93 5.32
CA VAL A 118 -10.84 -9.53 6.73
C VAL A 118 -11.57 -8.19 6.84
N SER A 119 -11.21 -7.20 6.02
CA SER A 119 -11.89 -5.91 6.02
C SER A 119 -13.37 -6.02 5.64
N GLY A 120 -13.71 -6.88 4.67
CA GLY A 120 -15.08 -7.19 4.29
C GLY A 120 -15.88 -7.80 5.45
N PHE A 121 -15.31 -8.79 6.15
CA PHE A 121 -15.98 -9.41 7.30
C PHE A 121 -16.17 -8.43 8.47
N VAL A 122 -15.16 -7.62 8.79
CA VAL A 122 -15.24 -6.64 9.87
C VAL A 122 -16.26 -5.55 9.55
N ALA A 123 -16.38 -5.13 8.29
CA ALA A 123 -17.35 -4.11 7.88
C ALA A 123 -18.81 -4.51 8.13
N ILE A 124 -19.14 -5.81 8.09
CA ILE A 124 -20.50 -6.32 8.36
C ILE A 124 -20.86 -6.17 9.84
N TRP A 125 -19.87 -6.19 10.73
CA TRP A 125 -20.07 -6.17 12.19
C TRP A 125 -19.95 -4.77 12.79
N GLU A 126 -19.51 -3.77 12.02
CA GLU A 126 -19.37 -2.38 12.48
C GLU A 126 -20.67 -1.60 12.28
N TYR A 127 -21.00 -0.75 13.25
CA TYR A 127 -22.21 0.10 13.22
C TYR A 127 -21.92 1.55 12.80
N ASP A 128 -20.67 2.01 12.94
CA ASP A 128 -20.28 3.37 12.61
C ASP A 128 -20.04 3.52 11.09
N LEU A 129 -20.83 4.37 10.42
CA LEU A 129 -20.74 4.60 8.98
C LEU A 129 -19.32 5.01 8.52
N SER A 130 -18.62 5.84 9.29
CA SER A 130 -17.26 6.27 8.94
C SER A 130 -16.26 5.12 8.94
N LYS A 131 -16.39 4.16 9.86
CA LYS A 131 -15.55 2.96 9.89
C LYS A 131 -15.91 1.98 8.77
N ILE A 132 -17.19 1.86 8.42
CA ILE A 132 -17.62 1.04 7.28
C ILE A 132 -16.98 1.56 6.00
N ILE A 133 -17.00 2.88 5.78
CA ILE A 133 -16.33 3.50 4.62
C ILE A 133 -14.82 3.22 4.68
N ALA A 134 -14.18 3.39 5.84
CA ALA A 134 -12.76 3.05 6.04
C ALA A 134 -12.43 1.61 5.63
N LEU A 135 -13.23 0.65 6.11
CA LEU A 135 -13.05 -0.78 5.83
C LEU A 135 -13.35 -1.12 4.37
N SER A 136 -14.28 -0.41 3.73
CA SER A 136 -14.53 -0.55 2.29
C SER A 136 -13.36 -0.03 1.45
N THR A 137 -12.67 1.04 1.86
CA THR A 137 -11.45 1.48 1.17
C THR A 137 -10.33 0.46 1.36
N LEU A 138 -10.20 -0.10 2.57
CA LEU A 138 -9.22 -1.14 2.88
C LEU A 138 -9.41 -2.39 2.00
N SER A 139 -10.66 -2.80 1.77
CA SER A 139 -10.94 -3.95 0.91
C SER A 139 -10.59 -3.69 -0.56
N GLN A 140 -10.88 -2.48 -1.07
CA GLN A 140 -10.52 -2.06 -2.44
C GLN A 140 -9.01 -1.98 -2.64
N LEU A 141 -8.27 -1.56 -1.62
CA LEU A 141 -6.80 -1.54 -1.67
C LEU A 141 -6.21 -2.95 -1.63
N GLY A 142 -6.80 -3.86 -0.86
CA GLY A 142 -6.47 -5.28 -0.90
C GLY A 142 -6.64 -5.87 -2.30
N LEU A 143 -7.74 -5.51 -2.97
CA LEU A 143 -7.98 -5.88 -4.37
C LEU A 143 -6.93 -5.30 -5.32
N MET A 144 -6.55 -4.03 -5.16
CA MET A 144 -5.47 -3.44 -5.99
C MET A 144 -4.15 -4.19 -5.80
N TYR A 145 -3.80 -4.59 -4.58
CA TYR A 145 -2.60 -5.40 -4.31
C TYR A 145 -2.66 -6.78 -4.96
N LEU A 146 -3.83 -7.43 -4.97
CA LEU A 146 -4.04 -8.67 -5.72
C LEU A 146 -3.81 -8.49 -7.23
N VAL A 147 -4.35 -7.43 -7.82
CA VAL A 147 -4.21 -7.18 -9.27
C VAL A 147 -2.76 -6.85 -9.64
N VAL A 148 -2.06 -6.03 -8.84
CA VAL A 148 -0.63 -5.75 -9.05
C VAL A 148 0.18 -7.03 -8.97
N SER A 149 -0.08 -7.88 -7.98
CA SER A 149 0.70 -9.10 -7.77
C SER A 149 0.45 -10.20 -8.81
N LEU A 150 -0.70 -10.17 -9.49
CA LEU A 150 -0.99 -10.99 -10.68
C LEU A 150 -0.31 -10.46 -11.97
N GLY A 151 0.36 -9.30 -11.91
CA GLY A 151 1.04 -8.70 -13.04
C GLY A 151 0.13 -7.89 -13.98
N LEU A 152 -1.10 -7.62 -13.59
CA LEU A 152 -2.05 -6.82 -14.37
C LEU A 152 -1.92 -5.32 -14.01
N ILE A 153 -0.74 -4.75 -14.27
CA ILE A 153 -0.34 -3.40 -13.83
C ILE A 153 -1.30 -2.32 -14.36
N ASP A 154 -1.66 -2.39 -15.65
CA ASP A 154 -2.56 -1.42 -16.29
C ASP A 154 -3.95 -1.43 -15.64
N LEU A 155 -4.45 -2.62 -15.28
CA LEU A 155 -5.74 -2.78 -14.63
C LEU A 155 -5.71 -2.25 -13.20
N ALA A 156 -4.61 -2.50 -12.47
CA ALA A 156 -4.41 -1.94 -11.13
C ALA A 156 -4.37 -0.41 -11.17
N PHE A 157 -3.67 0.18 -12.14
CA PHE A 157 -3.60 1.62 -12.31
C PHE A 157 -4.96 2.22 -12.66
N PHE A 158 -5.69 1.60 -13.59
CA PHE A 158 -7.04 2.04 -13.94
C PHE A 158 -8.01 1.97 -12.74
N HIS A 159 -7.96 0.88 -11.99
CA HIS A 159 -8.75 0.73 -10.77
C HIS A 159 -8.40 1.78 -9.72
N LEU A 160 -7.11 2.11 -9.55
CA LEU A 160 -6.64 3.17 -8.65
C LEU A 160 -7.23 4.52 -9.03
N VAL A 161 -7.22 4.88 -10.32
CA VAL A 161 -7.78 6.15 -10.81
C VAL A 161 -9.29 6.22 -10.56
N ILE A 162 -10.02 5.14 -10.85
CA ILE A 162 -11.46 5.06 -10.59
C ILE A 162 -11.77 5.20 -9.10
N HIS A 163 -11.05 4.46 -8.26
CA HIS A 163 -11.23 4.52 -6.81
C HIS A 163 -10.93 5.93 -6.26
N ALA A 164 -9.89 6.59 -6.76
CA ALA A 164 -9.57 7.97 -6.38
C ALA A 164 -10.71 8.94 -6.75
N PHE A 165 -11.35 8.74 -7.90
CA PHE A 165 -12.46 9.57 -8.35
C PHE A 165 -13.72 9.36 -7.50
N PHE A 166 -14.08 8.11 -7.17
CA PHE A 166 -15.26 7.81 -6.36
C PHE A 166 -15.08 8.08 -4.86
N SER A 167 -13.87 7.94 -4.32
CA SER A 167 -13.59 8.27 -2.90
C SER A 167 -13.60 9.77 -2.61
N ALA A 168 -13.57 10.61 -3.65
CA ALA A 168 -13.68 12.06 -3.53
C ALA A 168 -15.14 12.58 -3.53
N MET A 169 -16.12 11.74 -3.92
CA MET A 169 -17.56 12.07 -3.88
C MET A 169 -18.17 11.77 -2.52
#